data_AF-A0A941NHA3-F1
#
_entry.id   AF-A0A941NHA3-F1
#
_cell.length_a   1.000
_cell.length_b   1.000
_cell.length_c   1.000
_cell.angle_alpha   90.00
_cell.angle_beta   90.00
_cell.angle_gamma   90.00
#
_symmetry.space_group_name_H-M   'P 1'
#
loop_
_entity.id
_entity.type
_entity.pdbx_description
1 polymer ?
#
loop_
_entity_poly.entity_id
_entity_poly.type
_entity_poly.pdbx_seq_one_letter_code
_entity_poly.pdbx_strand_id
1 'polypeptide(L)'
;MTVFKRVAVLMGGRSAEREVSLSSGRGVMQALADEGFEPLSIDPGDNPGDQLYRAKPDAVFNALHGRFGEDGTIQGLLELMRLPYTHSGVLASALAMHKERTKDVYRAAGLPVVKSIVADRRKVAEQHLMAPPYVVKPVNEGSSV
;
A
#
# COMPACT_ATOMS: atom_id res chain seq x y z
N MET A 1 18.71 -21.82 10.23
CA MET A 1 18.27 -20.52 9.68
C MET A 1 17.46 -20.81 8.44
N THR A 2 16.23 -20.29 8.35
CA THR A 2 15.43 -20.40 7.11
C THR A 2 16.16 -19.62 6.04
N VAL A 3 16.56 -20.28 4.96
CA VAL A 3 17.19 -19.61 3.81
C VAL A 3 16.05 -19.07 2.96
N PHE A 4 15.83 -17.75 2.97
CA PHE A 4 14.91 -17.12 2.02
C PHE A 4 15.52 -17.27 0.63
N LYS A 5 14.89 -18.06 -0.23
CA LYS A 5 15.34 -18.22 -1.62
C LYS A 5 14.24 -17.81 -2.57
N ARG A 6 13.00 -18.26 -2.33
CA ARG A 6 11.85 -17.95 -3.16
C ARG A 6 11.11 -16.73 -2.62
N VAL A 7 11.09 -15.65 -3.40
CA VAL A 7 10.44 -14.39 -2.99
C VAL A 7 9.29 -14.08 -3.94
N ALA A 8 8.07 -14.00 -3.42
CA ALA A 8 6.94 -13.53 -4.22
C ALA A 8 6.93 -12.00 -4.26
N VAL A 9 6.90 -11.42 -5.46
CA VAL A 9 6.74 -9.99 -5.68
C VAL A 9 5.29 -9.72 -6.05
N LEU A 10 4.53 -9.11 -5.15
CA LEU A 10 3.18 -8.65 -5.44
C LEU A 10 3.26 -7.35 -6.24
N MET A 11 2.73 -7.35 -7.47
CA MET A 11 2.79 -6.21 -8.38
C MET A 11 1.56 -6.17 -9.28
N GLY A 12 1.21 -5.01 -9.82
CA GLY A 12 -0.08 -4.78 -10.48
C GLY A 12 -1.19 -4.51 -9.47
N GLY A 13 -2.21 -5.38 -9.42
CA GLY A 13 -3.41 -5.20 -8.60
C GLY A 13 -4.51 -4.37 -9.28
N ARG A 14 -5.50 -3.99 -8.47
CA ARG A 14 -6.77 -3.37 -8.90
C ARG A 14 -6.88 -1.86 -8.65
N SER A 15 -5.84 -1.25 -8.10
CA SER A 15 -5.84 0.19 -7.80
C SER A 15 -5.68 1.00 -9.09
N ALA A 16 -6.00 2.30 -9.02
CA ALA A 16 -5.71 3.25 -10.09
C ALA A 16 -4.19 3.37 -10.39
N GLU A 17 -3.34 2.90 -9.47
CA GLU A 17 -1.89 3.00 -9.51
C GLU A 17 -1.23 1.71 -10.04
N ARG A 18 -2.02 0.83 -10.68
CA ARG A 18 -1.58 -0.46 -11.23
C ARG A 18 -0.31 -0.36 -12.08
N GLU A 19 -0.22 0.61 -12.99
CA GLU A 19 0.95 0.74 -13.87
C GLU A 19 2.22 1.12 -13.12
N VAL A 20 2.09 1.94 -12.07
CA VAL A 20 3.19 2.29 -11.16
C VAL A 20 3.66 1.04 -10.43
N SER A 21 2.72 0.25 -9.90
CA SER A 21 2.97 -1.03 -9.25
C SER A 21 3.66 -2.05 -10.15
N LEU A 22 3.25 -2.18 -11.41
CA LEU A 22 3.92 -3.03 -12.40
C LEU A 22 5.36 -2.54 -12.69
N SER A 23 5.55 -1.23 -12.78
CA SER A 23 6.89 -0.65 -13.00
C SER A 23 7.84 -0.92 -11.84
N SER A 24 7.40 -0.62 -10.60
CA SER A 24 8.16 -0.92 -9.39
C SER A 24 8.46 -2.41 -9.27
N GLY A 25 7.46 -3.27 -9.48
CA GLY A 25 7.62 -4.72 -9.38
C GLY A 25 8.64 -5.28 -10.38
N ARG A 26 8.71 -4.76 -11.61
CA ARG A 26 9.74 -5.19 -12.58
C ARG A 26 11.16 -4.87 -12.09
N GLY A 27 11.35 -3.69 -11.51
CA GLY A 27 12.65 -3.31 -10.93
C GLY A 27 13.03 -4.21 -9.75
N VAL A 28 12.07 -4.51 -8.88
CA VAL A 28 12.27 -5.42 -7.73
C VAL A 28 12.58 -6.84 -8.19
N MET A 29 11.84 -7.37 -9.16
CA MET A 29 12.08 -8.71 -9.74
C MET A 29 13.51 -8.84 -10.27
N GLN A 30 13.98 -7.84 -11.02
CA GLN A 30 15.35 -7.83 -11.55
C GLN A 30 16.38 -7.81 -10.41
N ALA A 31 16.24 -6.88 -9.47
CA ALA A 31 17.19 -6.75 -8.36
C ALA A 31 17.26 -8.03 -7.49
N LEU A 32 16.13 -8.68 -7.23
CA LEU A 32 16.11 -9.95 -6.49
C LEU A 32 16.82 -11.07 -7.26
N ALA A 33 16.62 -11.15 -8.58
CA ALA A 33 17.29 -12.14 -9.41
C ALA A 33 18.82 -11.91 -9.45
N ASP A 34 19.25 -10.65 -9.55
CA ASP A 34 20.67 -10.28 -9.57
C ASP A 34 21.37 -10.63 -8.24
N GLU A 35 20.66 -10.56 -7.12
CA GLU A 35 21.13 -10.96 -5.78
C GLU A 35 21.00 -12.49 -5.52
N GLY A 36 20.61 -13.28 -6.52
CA GLY A 36 20.57 -14.74 -6.45
C GLY A 36 19.33 -15.33 -5.76
N PHE A 37 18.29 -14.54 -5.54
CA PHE A 37 16.98 -15.06 -5.16
C PHE A 37 16.26 -15.70 -6.36
N GLU A 38 15.19 -16.44 -6.08
CA GLU A 38 14.24 -16.98 -7.06
C GLU A 38 12.94 -16.16 -6.99
N PRO A 39 12.90 -14.94 -7.57
CA PRO A 39 11.71 -14.12 -7.52
C PRO A 39 10.62 -14.66 -8.44
N LEU A 40 9.36 -14.60 -7.99
CA LEU A 40 8.19 -14.84 -8.82
C LEU A 40 7.24 -13.65 -8.75
N SER A 41 6.68 -13.25 -9.88
CA SER A 41 5.68 -12.18 -9.90
C SER A 41 4.29 -12.75 -9.64
N ILE A 42 3.51 -12.04 -8.83
CA ILE A 42 2.10 -12.34 -8.57
C ILE A 42 1.31 -11.05 -8.76
N ASP A 43 0.36 -11.09 -9.68
CA ASP A 43 -0.66 -10.06 -9.80
C ASP A 43 -1.91 -10.50 -9.05
N PRO A 44 -2.19 -9.89 -7.88
CA PRO A 44 -3.14 -10.45 -6.91
C PRO A 44 -4.57 -10.58 -7.45
N GLY A 45 -4.98 -9.72 -8.40
CA GLY A 45 -6.32 -9.76 -8.99
C GLY A 45 -7.41 -9.90 -7.92
N ASP A 46 -8.21 -10.96 -8.04
CA ASP A 46 -9.32 -11.28 -7.12
C ASP A 46 -9.03 -12.46 -6.18
N ASN A 47 -7.92 -13.19 -6.36
CA ASN A 47 -7.64 -14.44 -5.64
C ASN A 47 -6.19 -14.53 -5.10
N PRO A 48 -5.65 -13.49 -4.43
CA PRO A 48 -4.25 -13.48 -3.99
C PRO A 48 -3.90 -14.65 -3.06
N GLY A 49 -4.84 -15.10 -2.23
CA GLY A 49 -4.60 -16.19 -1.28
C GLY A 49 -4.31 -17.53 -1.95
N ASP A 50 -5.07 -17.92 -2.98
CA ASP A 50 -4.82 -19.17 -3.72
C ASP A 50 -3.50 -19.10 -4.50
N GLN A 51 -3.22 -17.94 -5.13
CA GLN A 51 -1.96 -17.72 -5.84
C GLN A 51 -0.75 -17.88 -4.90
N LEU A 52 -0.77 -17.22 -3.73
CA LEU A 52 0.27 -17.32 -2.72
C LEU A 52 0.40 -18.73 -2.14
N TYR A 53 -0.73 -19.41 -1.90
CA TYR A 53 -0.75 -20.78 -1.39
C TYR A 53 -0.09 -21.77 -2.36
N ARG A 54 -0.35 -21.62 -3.67
CA ARG A 54 0.27 -22.46 -4.72
C ARG A 54 1.75 -22.14 -4.91
N ALA A 55 2.10 -20.85 -4.86
CA ALA A 55 3.47 -20.39 -5.04
C ALA A 55 4.43 -20.86 -3.92
N LYS A 56 3.91 -20.95 -2.69
CA LYS A 56 4.68 -21.30 -1.48
C LYS A 56 5.97 -20.48 -1.36
N PRO A 57 5.90 -19.13 -1.36
CA PRO A 57 7.09 -18.32 -1.22
C PRO A 57 7.62 -18.39 0.21
N ASP A 58 8.92 -18.17 0.38
CA ASP A 58 9.54 -18.03 1.70
C ASP A 58 9.22 -16.65 2.30
N ALA A 59 9.15 -15.62 1.45
CA ALA A 59 8.78 -14.25 1.81
C ALA A 59 8.07 -13.53 0.67
N VAL A 60 7.39 -12.43 1.01
CA VAL A 60 6.67 -11.58 0.07
C VAL A 60 7.26 -10.18 0.03
N PHE A 61 7.70 -9.74 -1.15
CA PHE A 61 7.97 -8.34 -1.43
C PHE A 61 6.68 -7.68 -1.92
N ASN A 62 6.18 -6.70 -1.17
CA ASN A 62 4.99 -5.95 -1.55
C ASN A 62 5.38 -4.74 -2.40
N ALA A 63 5.20 -4.84 -3.73
CA ALA A 63 5.38 -3.74 -4.67
C ALA A 63 4.04 -3.18 -5.19
N LEU A 64 2.93 -3.44 -4.48
CA LEU A 64 1.63 -2.87 -4.77
C LEU A 64 1.57 -1.39 -4.35
N HIS A 65 0.84 -0.59 -5.12
CA HIS A 65 0.60 0.84 -4.84
C HIS A 65 -0.88 1.13 -4.68
N GLY A 66 -1.20 2.05 -3.78
CA GLY A 66 -2.54 2.51 -3.51
C GLY A 66 -3.39 1.52 -2.70
N ARG A 67 -4.70 1.62 -2.91
CA ARG A 67 -5.70 0.80 -2.21
C ARG A 67 -5.45 -0.69 -2.42
N PHE A 68 -5.76 -1.50 -1.41
CA PHE A 68 -5.47 -2.93 -1.28
C PHE A 68 -3.98 -3.29 -1.09
N GLY A 69 -3.05 -2.49 -1.61
CA GLY A 69 -1.60 -2.70 -1.46
C GLY A 69 -1.00 -2.06 -0.22
N GLU A 70 -1.47 -0.86 0.13
CA GLU A 70 -0.86 -0.01 1.17
C GLU A 70 -1.81 0.31 2.34
N ASP A 71 -3.05 -0.16 2.29
CA ASP A 71 -4.11 0.17 3.24
C ASP A 71 -4.33 -0.88 4.34
N GLY A 72 -3.46 -1.88 4.42
CA GLY A 72 -3.55 -2.98 5.38
C GLY A 72 -4.30 -4.20 4.87
N THR A 73 -4.96 -4.14 3.71
CA THR A 73 -5.77 -5.26 3.19
C THR A 73 -4.90 -6.48 2.86
N ILE A 74 -3.90 -6.32 1.97
CA ILE A 74 -3.03 -7.43 1.59
C ILE A 74 -2.17 -7.89 2.78
N GLN A 75 -1.74 -6.96 3.64
CA GLN A 75 -1.01 -7.27 4.87
C GLN A 75 -1.83 -8.20 5.76
N GLY A 76 -3.14 -7.94 5.93
CA GLY A 76 -4.02 -8.80 6.72
C GLY A 76 -4.09 -10.23 6.19
N LEU A 77 -4.10 -10.41 4.87
CA LEU A 77 -4.01 -11.74 4.27
C LEU A 77 -2.65 -12.40 4.57
N LEU A 78 -1.55 -11.66 4.42
CA LEU A 78 -0.19 -12.18 4.67
C LEU A 78 0.02 -12.60 6.13
N GLU A 79 -0.53 -11.84 7.09
CA GLU A 79 -0.57 -12.21 8.51
C GLU A 79 -1.31 -13.55 8.74
N LEU A 80 -2.50 -13.70 8.15
CA LEU A 80 -3.28 -14.94 8.28
C LEU A 80 -2.54 -16.15 7.68
N MET A 81 -1.85 -15.93 6.57
CA MET A 81 -1.03 -16.96 5.90
C MET A 81 0.32 -17.19 6.58
N ARG A 82 0.69 -16.36 7.57
CA ARG A 82 2.00 -16.37 8.26
C ARG A 82 3.18 -16.26 7.28
N LEU A 83 3.00 -15.51 6.20
CA LEU A 83 4.06 -15.23 5.24
C LEU A 83 4.82 -13.98 5.69
N PRO A 84 6.15 -14.04 5.90
CA PRO A 84 6.95 -12.84 6.13
C PRO A 84 6.84 -11.89 4.93
N TYR A 85 6.72 -10.58 5.18
CA TYR A 85 6.61 -9.59 4.11
C TYR A 85 7.32 -8.28 4.42
N THR A 86 7.69 -7.56 3.36
CA THR A 86 8.32 -6.23 3.43
C THR A 86 7.32 -5.13 3.81
N HIS A 87 7.83 -4.00 4.30
CA HIS A 87 7.09 -2.78 4.68
C HIS A 87 6.32 -2.90 6.01
N SER A 88 5.34 -2.02 6.20
CA SER A 88 4.56 -1.87 7.43
C SER A 88 3.52 -2.97 7.60
N GLY A 89 3.21 -3.28 8.85
CA GLY A 89 2.11 -4.19 9.20
C GLY A 89 0.72 -3.54 9.09
N VAL A 90 -0.32 -4.36 9.28
CA VAL A 90 -1.74 -4.01 9.05
C VAL A 90 -2.14 -2.64 9.62
N LEU A 91 -1.91 -2.43 10.92
CA LEU A 91 -2.35 -1.21 11.61
C LEU A 91 -1.64 0.03 11.06
N ALA A 92 -0.32 -0.05 10.88
CA ALA A 92 0.47 1.07 10.40
C ALA A 92 0.08 1.45 8.96
N SER A 93 -0.12 0.46 8.08
CA SER A 93 -0.61 0.67 6.72
C SER A 93 -2.00 1.31 6.69
N ALA A 94 -2.96 0.76 7.45
CA ALA A 94 -4.33 1.29 7.49
C ALA A 94 -4.40 2.72 8.03
N LEU A 95 -3.64 3.03 9.09
CA LEU A 95 -3.56 4.37 9.65
C LEU A 95 -2.93 5.35 8.66
N ALA A 96 -1.77 5.00 8.10
CA ALA A 96 -1.01 5.87 7.21
C ALA A 96 -1.78 6.22 5.93
N MET A 97 -2.56 5.28 5.40
CA MET A 97 -3.41 5.52 4.24
C MET A 97 -4.51 6.55 4.53
N HIS A 98 -5.07 6.56 5.74
CA HIS A 98 -6.15 7.47 6.11
C HIS A 98 -5.63 8.78 6.70
N LYS A 99 -5.52 9.81 5.86
CA LYS A 99 -4.88 11.11 6.20
C LYS A 99 -5.38 11.77 7.48
N GLU A 100 -6.68 11.69 7.79
CA GLU A 100 -7.18 12.26 9.05
C GLU A 100 -6.80 11.43 10.28
N ARG A 101 -6.80 10.09 10.18
CA ARG A 101 -6.35 9.22 11.27
C ARG A 101 -4.85 9.36 11.51
N THR A 102 -4.05 9.50 10.46
CA THR A 102 -2.64 9.86 10.58
C THR A 102 -2.45 11.14 11.38
N LYS A 103 -3.26 12.19 11.11
CA LYS A 103 -3.19 13.44 11.87
C LYS A 103 -3.63 13.29 13.32
N ASP A 104 -4.64 12.46 13.60
CA ASP A 104 -5.05 12.17 14.98
C ASP A 104 -3.88 11.59 15.77
N VAL A 105 -3.17 10.62 15.20
CA VAL A 105 -1.97 10.02 15.79
C VAL A 105 -0.85 11.05 15.94
N TYR A 106 -0.62 11.90 14.94
CA TYR A 106 0.41 12.95 15.00
C TYR A 106 0.11 13.96 16.10
N ARG A 107 -1.13 14.45 16.20
CA ARG A 107 -1.56 15.38 17.26
C ARG A 107 -1.35 14.77 18.64
N ALA A 108 -1.74 13.51 18.82
CA ALA A 108 -1.55 12.79 20.08
C ALA A 108 -0.06 12.64 20.46
N ALA A 109 0.81 12.51 19.47
CA ALA A 109 2.27 12.44 19.63
C ALA A 109 2.96 13.82 19.72
N GLY A 110 2.21 14.93 19.66
CA GLY A 110 2.79 16.28 19.66
C GLY A 110 3.48 16.68 18.35
N LEU A 111 3.23 15.95 17.25
CA LEU A 111 3.78 16.25 15.94
C LEU A 111 2.93 17.32 15.21
N PRO A 112 3.56 18.22 14.43
CA PRO A 112 2.85 19.25 13.71
C PRO A 112 1.96 18.65 12.62
N VAL A 113 0.74 19.17 12.50
CA VAL A 113 -0.18 18.85 11.41
C VAL A 113 -0.76 20.13 10.82
N VAL A 114 -0.97 20.14 9.51
CA VAL A 114 -1.66 21.26 8.85
C VAL A 114 -3.15 21.26 9.23
N LYS A 115 -3.71 22.45 9.47
CA LYS A 115 -5.16 22.62 9.63
C LYS A 115 -5.86 22.17 8.35
N SER A 116 -6.93 21.39 8.49
CA SER A 116 -7.66 20.82 7.36
C SER A 116 -9.12 20.56 7.71
N ILE A 117 -9.96 20.47 6.69
CA ILE A 117 -11.38 20.15 6.81
C ILE A 117 -11.63 18.85 6.03
N VAL A 118 -12.34 17.90 6.65
CA VAL A 118 -12.90 16.74 5.94
C VAL A 118 -14.33 17.11 5.52
N ALA A 119 -14.64 17.00 4.23
CA ALA A 119 -15.94 17.35 3.70
C ALA A 119 -16.32 16.44 2.53
N ASP A 120 -17.61 16.35 2.26
CA ASP A 120 -18.13 15.67 1.08
C ASP A 120 -17.68 16.38 -0.21
N ARG A 121 -17.34 15.61 -1.23
CA ARG A 121 -16.83 16.14 -2.50
C ARG A 121 -17.79 17.10 -3.19
N ARG A 122 -19.11 16.90 -3.05
CA ARG A 122 -20.13 17.77 -3.65
C ARG A 122 -20.08 19.15 -3.00
N LYS A 123 -19.98 19.19 -1.66
CA LYS A 123 -19.86 20.44 -0.91
C LYS A 123 -18.57 21.19 -1.25
N VAL A 124 -17.46 20.47 -1.44
CA VAL A 124 -16.17 21.07 -1.87
C VAL A 124 -16.26 21.64 -3.29
N ALA A 125 -17.05 21.03 -4.18
CA ALA A 125 -17.25 21.50 -5.54
C ALA A 125 -18.17 22.73 -5.64
N GLU A 126 -19.09 22.90 -4.69
CA GLU A 126 -20.05 24.01 -4.68
C GLU A 126 -19.47 25.31 -4.12
N GLN A 127 -18.53 25.25 -3.19
CA GLN A 127 -18.00 26.43 -2.50
C GLN A 127 -16.62 26.23 -1.86
N HIS A 128 -15.92 27.34 -1.63
CA HIS A 128 -14.70 27.35 -0.84
C HIS A 128 -15.01 27.16 0.65
N LEU A 129 -14.50 26.07 1.23
CA LEU A 129 -14.68 25.77 2.66
C LEU A 129 -13.63 26.42 3.56
N MET A 130 -12.60 27.02 2.96
CA MET A 130 -11.55 27.78 3.63
C MET A 130 -11.03 28.87 2.69
N ALA A 131 -10.36 29.88 3.25
CA ALA A 131 -9.75 30.94 2.44
C ALA A 131 -8.69 30.36 1.48
N PRO A 132 -8.77 30.63 0.17
CA PRO A 132 -7.72 30.27 -0.78
C PRO A 132 -6.38 30.96 -0.49
N PRO A 133 -5.23 30.36 -0.86
CA PRO A 133 -5.10 29.08 -1.54
C PRO A 133 -5.15 27.87 -0.58
N TYR A 134 -5.66 26.75 -1.08
CA TYR A 134 -5.66 25.48 -0.36
C TYR A 134 -5.55 24.29 -1.33
N VAL A 135 -5.20 23.11 -0.79
CA VAL A 135 -5.11 21.86 -1.54
C VAL A 135 -6.28 20.95 -1.17
N VAL A 136 -7.00 20.46 -2.17
CA VAL A 136 -7.99 19.39 -2.02
C VAL A 136 -7.33 18.07 -2.34
N LYS A 137 -7.58 17.05 -1.51
CA LYS A 137 -7.09 15.69 -1.76
C LYS A 137 -8.05 14.67 -1.14
N PRO A 138 -8.17 13.46 -1.73
CA PRO A 138 -8.92 12.37 -1.12
C PRO A 138 -8.36 12.00 0.26
N VAL A 139 -9.24 11.59 1.17
CA VAL A 139 -8.87 11.23 2.54
C VAL A 139 -7.98 9.97 2.58
N ASN A 140 -8.24 8.99 1.72
CA ASN A 140 -7.66 7.65 1.77
C ASN A 140 -7.22 7.09 0.41
N GLU A 141 -6.73 7.95 -0.48
CA GLU A 141 -6.08 7.54 -1.75
C GLU A 141 -4.67 8.13 -1.89
N GLY A 142 -3.83 7.49 -2.71
CA GLY A 142 -2.45 7.89 -3.02
C GLY A 142 -2.32 8.84 -4.20
N SER A 143 -1.08 9.08 -4.61
CA SER A 143 -0.66 9.65 -5.92
C SER A 143 -1.40 10.87 -6.48
N SER A 144 -1.80 11.82 -5.63
CA SER A 144 -2.38 13.11 -6.06
C SER A 144 -3.51 13.01 -7.08
N VAL A 145 -4.33 11.95 -6.96
CA VAL A 145 -5.61 11.81 -7.68
C VAL A 145 -6.63 12.88 -7.30
#